data_AF-A0A7Z1KJF8-F1
#
_entry.id   AF-A0A7Z1KJF8-F1
#
_cell.length_a   1.000
_cell.length_b   1.000
_cell.length_c   1.000
_cell.angle_alpha   90.00
_cell.angle_beta   90.00
_cell.angle_gamma   90.00
#
_symmetry.space_group_name_H-M   'P 1'
#
loop_
_entity.id
_entity.type
_entity.pdbx_description
1 polymer ?
#
loop_
_entity_poly.entity_id
_entity_poly.type
_entity_poly.pdbx_seq_one_letter_code
_entity_poly.pdbx_strand_id
1 'polypeptide(L)'
;MNNDISNVQVYKEEIADLVSAHDKGDYLRVLLLSPQLLILILNKIANEADELFSSMWEKNITDDDKEVYKIVGRLEREQNDKTYIANCLVNYYENHYWGKDKSKKEFVKYFTKLEDLISLRNEFAHEYYASKASNRRVKNCSKGALDLVFLFANHEYLNAA
;
A
#
# COMPACT_ATOMS: atom_id res chain seq x y z
N MET A 1 10.15 8.22 8.62
CA MET A 1 9.51 7.31 9.58
C MET A 1 10.56 6.34 10.06
N ASN A 2 10.59 5.99 11.34
CA ASN A 2 11.25 4.76 11.76
C ASN A 2 10.35 3.63 11.25
N ASN A 3 10.92 2.76 10.42
CA ASN A 3 10.27 1.56 9.90
C ASN A 3 10.20 0.51 11.02
N ASP A 4 9.47 0.85 12.08
CA ASP A 4 9.32 0.03 13.26
C ASP A 4 8.24 -1.02 13.02
N ILE A 5 8.69 -2.26 12.86
CA ILE A 5 7.85 -3.43 12.60
C ILE A 5 7.09 -3.87 13.86
N SER A 6 7.43 -3.35 15.04
CA SER A 6 6.81 -3.76 16.31
C SER A 6 5.29 -3.56 16.33
N ASN A 7 4.79 -2.52 15.64
CA ASN A 7 3.37 -2.17 15.60
C ASN A 7 2.59 -2.79 14.42
N VAL A 8 3.26 -3.56 13.56
CA VAL A 8 2.63 -4.20 12.40
C VAL A 8 2.01 -5.54 12.82
N GLN A 9 0.70 -5.69 12.60
CA GLN A 9 -0.05 -6.90 12.97
C GLN A 9 -0.18 -7.92 11.84
N VAL A 10 -0.28 -7.46 10.59
CA VAL A 10 -0.51 -8.33 9.42
C VAL A 10 0.68 -8.28 8.48
N TYR A 11 1.01 -9.42 7.86
CA TYR A 11 2.13 -9.60 6.92
C TYR A 11 3.50 -9.19 7.51
N LYS A 12 3.67 -9.39 8.82
CA LYS A 12 4.84 -8.93 9.56
C LYS A 12 6.13 -9.58 9.06
N GLU A 13 6.07 -10.87 8.71
CA GLU A 13 7.21 -11.63 8.21
C GLU A 13 7.62 -11.14 6.82
N GLU A 14 6.65 -10.93 5.92
CA GLU A 14 6.87 -10.42 4.57
C GLU A 14 7.44 -9.00 4.61
N ILE A 15 6.95 -8.15 5.51
CA ILE A 15 7.47 -6.79 5.72
C ILE A 15 8.90 -6.86 6.26
N ALA A 16 9.18 -7.73 7.24
CA ALA A 16 10.52 -7.93 7.78
C ALA A 16 11.52 -8.43 6.73
N ASP A 17 11.08 -9.33 5.84
CA ASP A 17 11.85 -9.81 4.71
C ASP A 17 12.21 -8.69 3.74
N LEU A 18 11.27 -7.79 3.42
CA LEU A 18 11.54 -6.63 2.58
C LEU A 18 12.51 -5.65 3.24
N VAL A 19 12.38 -5.42 4.54
CA VAL A 19 13.33 -4.59 5.30
C VAL A 19 14.73 -5.22 5.28
N SER A 20 14.83 -6.53 5.54
CA SER A 20 16.12 -7.23 5.47
C SER A 20 16.72 -7.19 4.07
N ALA A 21 15.91 -7.30 3.02
CA ALA A 21 16.37 -7.18 1.64
C ALA A 21 16.94 -5.78 1.36
N HIS A 22 16.24 -4.72 1.80
CA HIS A 22 16.75 -3.35 1.69
C HIS A 22 18.10 -3.18 2.41
N ASP A 23 18.19 -3.64 3.65
CA ASP A 23 19.39 -3.48 4.48
C ASP A 23 20.60 -4.25 3.91
N LYS A 24 20.35 -5.39 3.28
CA LYS A 24 21.38 -6.19 2.58
C LYS A 24 21.72 -5.65 1.18
N GLY A 25 21.04 -4.61 0.71
CA GLY A 25 21.25 -4.01 -0.60
C GLY A 25 20.52 -4.71 -1.76
N ASP A 26 19.65 -5.68 -1.47
CA ASP A 26 18.79 -6.35 -2.45
C ASP A 26 17.55 -5.48 -2.75
N TYR A 27 17.82 -4.30 -3.30
CA TYR A 27 16.78 -3.30 -3.59
C TYR A 27 15.81 -3.77 -4.67
N LEU A 28 16.29 -4.59 -5.63
CA LEU A 28 15.46 -5.13 -6.70
C LEU A 28 14.34 -6.00 -6.13
N ARG A 29 14.66 -6.92 -5.20
CA ARG A 29 13.65 -7.74 -4.53
C ARG A 29 12.59 -6.87 -3.88
N VAL A 30 13.00 -5.77 -3.22
CA VAL A 30 12.07 -4.81 -2.62
C VAL A 30 11.16 -4.19 -3.68
N LEU A 31 11.71 -3.72 -4.81
CA LEU A 31 10.92 -3.09 -5.87
C LEU A 31 9.93 -4.04 -6.54
N LEU A 32 10.30 -5.30 -6.71
CA LEU A 32 9.44 -6.30 -7.36
C LEU A 32 8.30 -6.78 -6.45
N LEU A 33 8.59 -6.97 -5.16
CA LEU A 33 7.65 -7.57 -4.21
C LEU A 33 6.79 -6.53 -3.46
N SER A 34 7.27 -5.30 -3.26
CA SER A 34 6.50 -4.28 -2.53
C SER A 34 5.13 -3.98 -3.15
N PRO A 35 4.95 -3.87 -4.49
CA PRO A 35 3.63 -3.66 -5.07
C PRO A 35 2.66 -4.78 -4.72
N GLN A 36 3.10 -6.04 -4.79
CA GLN A 36 2.27 -7.20 -4.46
C GLN A 36 1.85 -7.18 -2.99
N LEU A 37 2.79 -6.87 -2.10
CA LEU A 37 2.52 -6.76 -0.67
C LEU A 37 1.58 -5.59 -0.35
N LEU A 38 1.70 -4.45 -1.05
CA LEU A 38 0.77 -3.33 -0.92
C LEU A 38 -0.66 -3.76 -1.27
N ILE A 39 -0.85 -4.49 -2.37
CA ILE A 39 -2.17 -5.01 -2.77
C ILE A 39 -2.74 -5.93 -1.69
N LEU A 40 -1.93 -6.83 -1.11
CA LEU A 40 -2.37 -7.73 -0.03
C LEU A 40 -2.82 -6.95 1.21
N ILE A 41 -2.04 -5.97 1.65
CA ILE A 41 -2.37 -5.10 2.80
C ILE A 41 -3.67 -4.33 2.53
N LEU A 42 -3.80 -3.71 1.35
CA LEU A 42 -4.97 -2.93 0.98
C LEU A 42 -6.23 -3.78 0.89
N ASN A 43 -6.14 -4.98 0.33
CA ASN A 43 -7.24 -5.94 0.30
C ASN A 43 -7.68 -6.34 1.72
N LYS A 44 -6.73 -6.53 2.63
CA LYS A 44 -7.05 -6.81 4.03
C LYS A 44 -7.77 -5.63 4.67
N ILE A 45 -7.29 -4.40 4.49
CA ILE A 45 -7.96 -3.18 4.99
C ILE A 45 -9.39 -3.08 4.45
N ALA A 46 -9.58 -3.28 3.16
CA ALA A 46 -10.89 -3.21 2.52
C ALA A 46 -11.85 -4.27 3.09
N ASN A 47 -11.39 -5.50 3.29
CA ASN A 47 -12.22 -6.56 3.85
C ASN A 47 -12.61 -6.28 5.31
N GLU A 48 -11.68 -5.81 6.15
CA GLU A 48 -11.98 -5.42 7.54
C GLU A 48 -12.96 -4.23 7.59
N ALA A 49 -12.81 -3.27 6.66
CA ALA A 49 -13.73 -2.16 6.52
C ALA A 49 -15.14 -2.65 6.12
N ASP A 50 -15.25 -3.54 5.14
CA ASP A 50 -16.51 -4.12 4.68
C ASP A 50 -17.24 -4.87 5.82
N GLU A 51 -16.50 -5.59 6.67
CA GLU A 51 -17.05 -6.27 7.86
C GLU A 51 -17.58 -5.28 8.90
N LEU A 52 -16.81 -4.22 9.20
CA LEU A 52 -17.24 -3.13 10.08
C LEU A 52 -18.47 -2.41 9.54
N PHE A 53 -18.48 -2.06 8.25
CA PHE A 53 -19.62 -1.40 7.61
C PHE A 53 -20.85 -2.30 7.57
N SER A 54 -20.69 -3.59 7.26
CA SER A 54 -21.78 -4.57 7.28
C SER A 54 -22.44 -4.66 8.66
N SER A 55 -21.65 -4.60 9.74
CA SER A 55 -22.17 -4.60 11.11
C SER A 55 -22.91 -3.30 11.48
N MET A 56 -22.55 -2.16 10.87
CA MET A 56 -23.21 -0.86 11.08
C MET A 56 -24.47 -0.67 10.21
N TRP A 57 -24.55 -1.34 9.06
CA TRP A 57 -25.61 -1.18 8.06
C TRP A 57 -26.89 -1.95 8.35
N GLU A 58 -26.92 -2.80 9.39
CA GLU A 58 -28.12 -3.57 9.77
C GLU A 58 -29.37 -2.70 10.02
N LYS A 59 -29.25 -1.37 10.14
CA LYS A 59 -30.38 -0.48 10.40
C LYS A 59 -30.94 0.28 9.19
N ASN A 60 -30.24 0.46 8.07
CA ASN A 60 -30.68 1.42 7.02
C ASN A 60 -30.28 1.10 5.55
N ILE A 61 -29.75 -0.09 5.23
CA ILE A 61 -29.30 -0.44 3.86
C ILE A 61 -29.95 -1.74 3.38
N THR A 62 -30.39 -1.78 2.13
CA THR A 62 -31.01 -2.98 1.52
C THR A 62 -29.96 -4.01 1.13
N ASP A 63 -30.36 -5.26 0.90
CA ASP A 63 -29.42 -6.29 0.43
C ASP A 63 -28.90 -5.98 -0.99
N ASP A 64 -29.72 -5.32 -1.83
CA ASP A 64 -29.30 -4.84 -3.15
C ASP A 64 -28.19 -3.78 -3.04
N ASP A 65 -28.29 -2.85 -2.08
CA ASP A 65 -27.24 -1.84 -1.84
C ASP A 65 -25.92 -2.52 -1.42
N LYS A 66 -25.99 -3.54 -0.55
CA LYS A 66 -24.80 -4.33 -0.16
C LYS A 66 -24.15 -5.02 -1.35
N GLU A 67 -24.96 -5.57 -2.25
CA GLU A 67 -24.46 -6.22 -3.47
C GLU A 67 -23.78 -5.20 -4.39
N VAL A 68 -24.34 -4.01 -4.56
CA VAL A 68 -23.72 -2.92 -5.33
C VAL A 68 -22.35 -2.53 -4.75
N TYR A 69 -22.25 -2.30 -3.44
CA TYR A 69 -20.97 -1.96 -2.80
C TYR A 69 -19.93 -3.08 -2.95
N LYS A 70 -20.34 -4.34 -2.82
CA LYS A 70 -19.48 -5.50 -3.05
C LYS A 70 -18.95 -5.56 -4.49
N ILE A 71 -19.81 -5.28 -5.47
CA ILE A 71 -19.43 -5.22 -6.89
C ILE A 71 -18.44 -4.08 -7.13
N VAL A 72 -18.71 -2.88 -6.61
CA VAL A 72 -17.82 -1.71 -6.74
C VAL A 72 -16.46 -2.01 -6.14
N GLY A 73 -16.40 -2.52 -4.91
CA GLY A 73 -15.13 -2.89 -4.27
C GLY A 73 -14.38 -3.99 -5.02
N ARG A 74 -15.08 -4.95 -5.65
CA ARG A 74 -14.43 -5.93 -6.55
C ARG A 74 -13.85 -5.25 -7.80
N LEU A 75 -14.62 -4.39 -8.48
CA LEU A 75 -14.17 -3.71 -9.70
C LEU A 75 -13.00 -2.75 -9.44
N GLU A 76 -12.95 -2.09 -8.28
CA GLU A 76 -11.81 -1.26 -7.88
C GLU A 76 -10.54 -2.09 -7.69
N ARG A 77 -10.65 -3.30 -7.11
CA ARG A 77 -9.52 -4.24 -6.94
C ARG A 77 -9.03 -4.85 -8.26
N GLU A 78 -9.90 -4.97 -9.26
CA GLU A 78 -9.55 -5.45 -10.60
C GLU A 78 -8.85 -4.38 -11.46
N GLN A 79 -8.73 -3.13 -10.99
CA GLN A 79 -7.93 -2.10 -11.65
C GLN A 79 -6.43 -2.42 -11.61
N ASN A 80 -5.66 -1.83 -12.52
CA ASN A 80 -4.19 -1.85 -12.47
C ASN A 80 -3.70 -1.43 -11.07
N ASP A 81 -2.77 -2.20 -10.49
CA ASP A 81 -2.15 -1.98 -9.17
C ASP A 81 -1.84 -0.51 -8.88
N LYS A 82 -1.31 0.23 -9.87
CA LYS A 82 -1.00 1.66 -9.74
C LYS A 82 -2.24 2.47 -9.39
N THR A 83 -3.33 2.26 -10.13
CA THR A 83 -4.58 3.02 -9.95
C THR A 83 -5.24 2.64 -8.63
N TYR A 84 -5.27 1.36 -8.30
CA TYR A 84 -5.85 0.90 -7.04
C TYR A 84 -5.11 1.48 -5.82
N ILE A 85 -3.77 1.37 -5.78
CA ILE A 85 -2.97 1.94 -4.69
C ILE A 85 -3.12 3.48 -4.63
N ALA A 86 -3.20 4.15 -5.77
CA ALA A 86 -3.42 5.60 -5.83
C ALA A 86 -4.78 6.02 -5.25
N ASN A 87 -5.86 5.27 -5.53
CA ASN A 87 -7.18 5.52 -4.96
C ASN A 87 -7.17 5.33 -3.44
N CYS A 88 -6.48 4.29 -2.93
CA CYS A 88 -6.31 4.10 -1.50
C CYS A 88 -5.51 5.24 -0.84
N LEU A 89 -4.50 5.82 -1.52
CA LEU A 89 -3.80 7.02 -1.03
C LEU A 89 -4.73 8.24 -0.95
N VAL A 90 -5.63 8.42 -1.92
CA VAL A 90 -6.64 9.50 -1.86
C VAL A 90 -7.56 9.29 -0.66
N ASN A 91 -8.07 8.07 -0.46
CA ASN A 91 -8.91 7.76 0.70
C ASN A 91 -8.18 8.02 2.04
N TYR A 92 -6.90 7.63 2.15
CA TYR A 92 -6.07 7.95 3.31
C TYR A 92 -5.97 9.45 3.55
N TYR A 93 -5.73 10.22 2.50
CA TYR A 93 -5.61 11.66 2.57
C TYR A 93 -6.90 12.31 3.09
N GLU A 94 -8.04 11.93 2.51
CA GLU A 94 -9.37 12.49 2.81
C GLU A 94 -9.85 12.13 4.22
N ASN A 95 -9.58 10.92 4.68
CA ASN A 95 -9.99 10.45 6.01
C ASN A 95 -8.95 10.69 7.11
N HIS A 96 -7.83 11.36 6.80
CA HIS A 96 -6.78 11.72 7.76
C HIS A 96 -6.10 10.54 8.48
N TYR A 97 -6.10 9.34 7.88
CA TYR A 97 -5.48 8.13 8.45
C TYR A 97 -3.93 8.17 8.55
N TRP A 98 -3.29 9.25 8.08
CA TRP A 98 -1.84 9.40 8.00
C TRP A 98 -1.21 10.21 9.15
N GLY A 99 -2.04 10.71 10.07
CA GLY A 99 -1.65 11.40 11.30
C GLY A 99 -1.96 12.90 11.29
N LYS A 100 -2.58 13.39 12.38
CA LYS A 100 -3.05 14.79 12.52
C LYS A 100 -1.91 15.83 12.53
N ASP A 101 -0.71 15.42 12.90
CA ASP A 101 0.44 16.32 13.08
C ASP A 101 1.37 16.41 11.86
N LYS A 102 1.09 15.67 10.79
CA LYS A 102 1.91 15.71 9.57
C LYS A 102 1.38 16.74 8.58
N SER A 103 2.27 17.35 7.80
CA SER A 103 1.87 18.35 6.81
C SER A 103 1.30 17.71 5.54
N LYS A 104 0.31 18.34 4.89
CA LYS A 104 -0.22 17.89 3.59
C LYS A 104 0.88 17.68 2.54
N LYS A 105 1.90 18.54 2.58
CA LYS A 105 3.09 18.46 1.72
C LYS A 105 3.91 17.19 1.95
N GLU A 106 3.94 16.65 3.16
CA GLU A 106 4.57 15.36 3.43
C GLU A 106 3.76 14.20 2.87
N PHE A 107 2.43 14.29 2.90
CA PHE A 107 1.57 13.25 2.32
C PHE A 107 1.73 13.16 0.79
N VAL A 108 1.82 14.29 0.09
CA VAL A 108 2.02 14.32 -1.38
C VAL A 108 3.23 13.48 -1.81
N LYS A 109 4.25 13.34 -0.96
CA LYS A 109 5.43 12.53 -1.26
C LYS A 109 5.09 11.05 -1.49
N TYR A 110 4.01 10.52 -0.92
CA TYR A 110 3.60 9.13 -1.16
C TYR A 110 3.16 8.86 -2.60
N PHE A 111 2.50 9.82 -3.24
CA PHE A 111 2.17 9.70 -4.68
C PHE A 111 3.44 9.63 -5.53
N THR A 112 4.42 10.49 -5.27
CA THR A 112 5.71 10.45 -6.00
C THR A 112 6.49 9.15 -5.75
N LYS A 113 6.39 8.56 -4.54
CA LYS A 113 7.00 7.26 -4.24
C LYS A 113 6.32 6.14 -5.02
N LEU A 114 4.98 6.16 -5.13
CA LEU A 114 4.21 5.18 -5.89
C LEU A 114 4.56 5.25 -7.38
N GLU A 115 4.65 6.46 -7.94
CA GLU A 115 5.03 6.64 -9.35
C GLU A 115 6.43 6.07 -9.65
N ASP A 116 7.42 6.38 -8.82
CA ASP A 116 8.78 5.88 -9.02
C ASP A 116 8.85 4.36 -8.82
N LEU A 117 8.10 3.81 -7.85
CA LEU A 117 8.01 2.36 -7.61
C LEU A 117 7.47 1.63 -8.84
N ILE A 118 6.32 2.04 -9.36
CA ILE A 118 5.71 1.38 -10.52
C ILE A 118 6.57 1.59 -11.78
N SER A 119 7.16 2.78 -11.95
CA SER A 119 8.08 3.07 -13.06
C SER A 119 9.27 2.12 -13.04
N LEU A 120 9.99 2.00 -11.92
CA LEU A 120 11.17 1.14 -11.83
C LEU A 120 10.81 -0.34 -11.88
N ARG A 121 9.71 -0.77 -11.25
CA ARG A 121 9.23 -2.15 -11.34
C ARG A 121 8.96 -2.54 -12.79
N ASN A 122 8.32 -1.67 -13.57
CA ASN A 122 8.06 -1.94 -14.98
C ASN A 122 9.34 -1.91 -15.82
N GLU A 123 10.24 -0.97 -15.57
CA GLU A 123 11.56 -0.92 -16.21
C GLU A 123 12.32 -2.24 -16.01
N PHE A 124 12.39 -2.75 -14.77
CA PHE A 124 13.06 -4.01 -14.48
C PHE A 124 12.29 -5.25 -14.97
N ALA A 125 10.96 -5.22 -15.01
CA ALA A 125 10.16 -6.34 -15.51
C ALA A 125 10.30 -6.52 -17.03
N HIS A 126 10.48 -5.44 -17.79
CA HIS A 126 10.58 -5.48 -19.25
C HIS A 126 12.01 -5.46 -19.77
N GLU A 127 12.94 -4.82 -19.06
CA GLU A 127 14.30 -4.52 -19.55
C GLU A 127 15.37 -4.83 -18.49
N TYR A 128 15.23 -5.94 -17.76
CA TYR A 128 16.13 -6.29 -16.64
C TYR A 128 17.63 -6.12 -16.94
N TYR A 129 18.07 -6.52 -18.13
CA TYR A 129 19.48 -6.44 -18.54
C TYR A 129 19.89 -5.10 -19.18
N ALA A 130 18.94 -4.22 -19.51
CA ALA A 130 19.17 -2.95 -20.20
C ALA A 130 18.82 -1.71 -19.36
N SER A 131 18.33 -1.91 -18.12
CA SER A 131 17.95 -0.82 -17.22
C SER A 131 19.08 0.19 -17.04
N LYS A 132 18.74 1.47 -17.22
CA LYS A 132 19.65 2.62 -17.03
C LYS A 132 19.50 3.25 -15.65
N ALA A 133 18.71 2.63 -14.76
CA ALA A 133 18.46 3.15 -13.43
C ALA A 133 19.76 3.15 -12.60
N SER A 134 20.15 4.33 -12.11
CA SER A 134 21.30 4.43 -11.20
C SER A 134 21.03 3.69 -9.88
N ASN A 135 22.06 3.05 -9.31
CA ASN A 135 21.97 2.41 -7.99
C ASN A 135 21.39 3.32 -6.90
N ARG A 136 21.68 4.63 -6.97
CA ARG A 136 21.11 5.63 -6.05
C ARG A 136 19.59 5.73 -6.18
N ARG A 137 19.06 5.75 -7.41
CA ARG A 137 17.61 5.78 -7.67
C ARG A 137 16.95 4.50 -7.15
N VAL A 138 17.51 3.33 -7.49
CA VAL A 138 16.98 2.02 -7.06
C VAL A 138 16.92 1.93 -5.53
N LYS A 139 17.99 2.33 -4.84
CA LYS A 139 18.04 2.38 -3.36
C LYS A 139 16.96 3.31 -2.78
N ASN A 140 16.85 4.53 -3.31
CA ASN A 140 15.88 5.51 -2.81
C ASN A 140 14.44 5.05 -3.06
N CYS A 141 14.19 4.44 -4.21
CA CYS A 141 12.89 3.89 -4.55
C CYS A 141 12.52 2.72 -3.64
N SER A 142 13.47 1.81 -3.37
CA SER A 142 13.28 0.73 -2.40
C SER A 142 12.93 1.25 -1.00
N LYS A 143 13.59 2.31 -0.54
CA LYS A 143 13.20 2.99 0.71
C LYS A 143 11.80 3.60 0.63
N GLY A 144 11.46 4.24 -0.49
CA GLY A 144 10.14 4.81 -0.73
C GLY A 144 9.03 3.76 -0.77
N ALA A 145 9.32 2.57 -1.29
CA ALA A 145 8.42 1.43 -1.30
C ALA A 145 8.13 0.92 0.12
N LEU A 146 9.17 0.78 0.95
CA LEU A 146 8.99 0.48 2.37
C LEU A 146 8.15 1.55 3.08
N ASP A 147 8.42 2.84 2.84
CA ASP A 147 7.61 3.91 3.43
C ASP A 147 6.11 3.80 3.07
N LEU A 148 5.78 3.35 1.85
CA LEU A 148 4.39 3.07 1.42
C LEU A 148 3.82 1.84 2.15
N VAL A 149 4.59 0.75 2.21
CA VAL A 149 4.19 -0.47 2.92
C VAL A 149 3.88 -0.15 4.38
N PHE A 150 4.75 0.58 5.07
CA PHE A 150 4.52 0.99 6.45
C PHE A 150 3.38 2.00 6.62
N LEU A 151 3.08 2.83 5.61
CA LEU A 151 1.91 3.71 5.68
C LEU A 151 0.63 2.88 5.81
N PHE A 152 0.48 1.84 4.98
CA PHE A 152 -0.73 1.02 4.96
C PHE A 152 -0.74 -0.08 6.03
N ALA A 153 0.41 -0.69 6.33
CA ALA A 153 0.50 -1.77 7.31
C ALA A 153 0.16 -1.34 8.75
N ASN A 154 0.19 -0.04 9.03
CA ASN A 154 -0.15 0.53 10.33
C ASN A 154 -1.59 1.10 10.36
N HIS A 155 -2.46 0.75 9.40
CA HIS A 155 -3.85 1.20 9.42
C HIS A 155 -4.58 0.73 10.67
N GLU A 156 -5.48 1.56 11.20
CA GLU A 156 -6.22 1.25 12.42
C GLU A 156 -7.10 0.01 12.28
N TYR A 157 -7.68 -0.24 11.11
CA TYR A 157 -8.48 -1.46 10.87
C TYR A 157 -7.67 -2.76 10.96
N LEU A 158 -6.35 -2.69 10.79
CA LEU A 158 -5.48 -3.87 10.93
C LEU A 158 -5.09 -4.14 12.39
N ASN A 159 -5.37 -3.20 13.30
CA ASN A 159 -5.03 -3.27 14.72
C ASN A 159 -6.24 -3.60 15.60
N ALA A 160 -7.43 -3.79 15.03
CA ALA A 160 -8.69 -3.92 15.75
C ALA A 160 -9.11 -5.37 16.09
N ALA A 161 -8.23 -6.36 15.88
CA ALA A 161 -8.47 -7.77 16.18
C ALA A 161 -7.93 -8.18 17.56
#